data_AF-A0A317J479-F1
#
_entry.id   AF-A0A317J479-F1
#
_cell.length_a   1.000
_cell.length_b   1.000
_cell.length_c   1.000
_cell.angle_alpha   90.00
_cell.angle_beta   90.00
_cell.angle_gamma   90.00
#
_symmetry.space_group_name_H-M   'P 1'
#
loop_
_entity.id
_entity.type
_entity.pdbx_description
1 polymer ?
#
loop_
_entity_poly.entity_id
_entity_poly.type
_entity_poly.pdbx_seq_one_letter_code
_entity_poly.pdbx_strand_id
1 'polypeptide(L)' 'MQRYYDRENRDWHEWNERENQAYRRYWQDQRREGEYREWNRLNRNRQQEYWRWRHQHPDSVIFHDER' A
#
# COMPACT_ATOMS: atom_id res chain seq x y z
N MET A 1 4.53 13.88 -4.45
CA MET A 1 4.32 12.64 -5.20
C MET A 1 5.66 11.91 -5.26
N GLN A 2 5.75 10.71 -4.70
CA GLN A 2 6.98 9.90 -4.71
C GLN A 2 6.72 8.64 -5.55
N ARG A 3 7.71 8.14 -6.28
CA ARG A 3 7.58 6.89 -7.05
C ARG A 3 8.38 5.79 -6.38
N TYR A 4 7.78 4.63 -6.22
CA TYR A 4 8.42 3.44 -5.67
C TYR A 4 8.43 2.35 -6.73
N TYR A 5 9.61 1.75 -6.90
CA TYR A 5 9.79 0.65 -7.82
C TYR A 5 9.56 -0.68 -7.08
N ASP A 6 8.54 -1.42 -7.49
CA ASP A 6 8.33 -2.80 -7.05
C ASP A 6 9.19 -3.74 -7.89
N ARG A 7 10.18 -4.37 -7.24
CA ARG A 7 11.12 -5.25 -7.97
C ARG A 7 10.52 -6.62 -8.27
N GLU A 8 9.50 -7.06 -7.52
CA GLU A 8 8.93 -8.40 -7.68
C GLU A 8 8.05 -8.47 -8.94
N ASN A 9 7.21 -7.45 -9.17
CA ASN A 9 6.33 -7.35 -10.33
C ASN A 9 6.91 -6.45 -11.43
N ARG A 10 8.06 -5.82 -11.16
CA ARG A 10 8.75 -4.88 -12.07
C ARG A 10 7.87 -3.69 -12.45
N ASP A 11 7.07 -3.23 -11.50
CA ASP A 11 6.09 -2.15 -11.68
C ASP A 11 6.53 -0.86 -10.98
N TRP A 12 6.01 0.27 -11.44
CA TRP A 12 6.26 1.58 -10.86
C TRP A 12 4.99 2.11 -10.20
N HIS A 13 5.02 2.21 -8.88
CA HIS A 13 3.90 2.74 -8.12
C HIS A 13 4.09 4.21 -7.76
N GLU A 14 3.06 5.00 -7.99
CA GLU A 14 3.03 6.42 -7.63
C GLU A 14 2.37 6.59 -6.27
N TRP A 15 3.15 7.01 -5.28
CA TRP A 15 2.66 7.38 -3.96
C TRP A 15 1.95 8.73 -4.00
N ASN A 16 0.64 8.65 -4.23
CA ASN A 16 -0.30 9.77 -4.20
C ASN A 16 -1.23 9.65 -2.96
N GLU A 17 -2.22 10.53 -2.87
CA GLU A 17 -3.17 10.52 -1.74
C GLU A 17 -4.02 9.25 -1.69
N ARG A 18 -4.31 8.62 -2.84
CA ARG A 18 -5.01 7.33 -2.90
C ARG A 18 -4.15 6.22 -2.34
N GLU A 19 -2.86 6.15 -2.71
CA GLU A 19 -1.92 5.18 -2.12
C GLU A 19 -1.80 5.35 -0.60
N ASN A 20 -1.82 6.59 -0.08
CA ASN A 20 -1.83 6.81 1.36
C ASN A 20 -3.07 6.18 2.02
N GLN A 21 -4.24 6.35 1.42
CA GLN A 21 -5.49 5.75 1.91
C GLN A 21 -5.46 4.22 1.79
N ALA A 22 -4.99 3.68 0.67
CA ALA A 22 -4.80 2.24 0.47
C ALA A 22 -3.85 1.64 1.52
N TYR A 23 -2.73 2.32 1.80
CA TYR A 23 -1.78 1.91 2.83
C TYR A 23 -2.38 1.94 4.25
N ARG A 24 -3.21 2.93 4.57
CA ARG A 24 -3.95 2.95 5.85
C ARG A 24 -4.93 1.78 5.95
N ARG A 25 -5.65 1.47 4.87
CA ARG A 25 -6.55 0.31 4.81
C ARG A 25 -5.80 -1.00 4.98
N TYR A 26 -4.68 -1.17 4.28
CA TYR A 26 -3.76 -2.29 4.48
C TYR A 26 -3.37 -2.46 5.95
N TRP A 27 -3.00 -1.37 6.63
CA TRP A 27 -2.61 -1.43 8.04
C TRP A 27 -3.75 -1.89 8.95
N GLN A 28 -4.98 -1.43 8.68
CA GLN A 28 -6.18 -1.86 9.40
C GLN A 28 -6.52 -3.33 9.13
N ASP A 29 -6.50 -3.74 7.85
CA ASP A 29 -6.80 -5.10 7.40
C ASP A 29 -5.83 -6.13 7.97
N GLN A 30 -4.54 -5.82 7.94
CA GLN A 30 -3.50 -6.68 8.51
C GLN A 30 -3.53 -6.72 10.04
N ARG A 31 -4.43 -5.97 10.70
CA ARG A 31 -4.55 -5.84 12.16
C ARG A 31 -3.18 -5.79 12.82
N ARG A 32 -2.25 -5.01 12.26
CA ARG A 32 -0.90 -4.90 12.81
C ARG A 32 -1.07 -4.28 14.18
N GLU A 33 -0.96 -5.08 15.23
CA GLU A 33 -1.12 -4.71 16.65
C GLU A 33 -0.09 -3.66 17.15
N GLY A 34 0.69 -3.07 16.24
CA GLY A 34 1.67 -2.04 16.52
C GLY A 34 1.26 -0.66 16.00
N GLU A 35 2.05 0.33 16.40
CA GLU A 35 1.88 1.71 15.96
C GLU A 35 1.97 1.83 14.43
N TYR A 36 1.03 2.56 13.84
CA TYR A 36 1.08 2.92 12.43
C TYR A 36 2.42 3.58 12.11
N ARG A 37 3.14 3.02 11.14
CA ARG A 37 4.40 3.59 10.66
C ARG A 37 4.21 4.20 9.29
N GLU A 38 4.74 5.40 9.12
CA GLU A 38 4.80 6.05 7.82
C GLU A 38 5.58 5.17 6.82
N TRP A 39 5.09 5.11 5.58
CA TRP A 39 5.68 4.31 4.51
C TRP A 39 7.19 4.54 4.32
N ASN A 40 7.61 5.82 4.37
CA ASN A 40 9.01 6.22 4.25
C ASN A 40 9.91 5.71 5.38
N ARG A 41 9.34 5.33 6.53
CA ARG A 41 10.04 4.76 7.67
C ARG A 41 9.97 3.24 7.72
N LEU A 42 9.23 2.60 6.80
CA LEU A 42 9.15 1.15 6.76
C LEU A 42 10.44 0.54 6.19
N ASN A 43 10.79 -0.62 6.75
CA ASN A 43 11.82 -1.46 6.14
C ASN A 43 11.32 -2.05 4.82
N ARG A 44 12.25 -2.32 3.91
CA ARG A 44 11.98 -2.84 2.57
C ARG A 44 11.16 -4.13 2.54
N ASN A 45 11.28 -4.98 3.56
CA ASN A 45 10.45 -6.19 3.67
C ASN A 45 8.97 -5.86 3.89
N ARG A 46 8.66 -4.89 4.77
CA ARG A 46 7.29 -4.43 5.01
C ARG A 46 6.70 -3.72 3.80
N GLN A 47 7.54 -2.97 3.07
CA GLN A 47 7.13 -2.35 1.82
C GLN A 47 6.75 -3.39 0.76
N GLN A 48 7.53 -4.47 0.61
CA GLN A 48 7.18 -5.58 -0.30
C GLN A 48 5.89 -6.28 0.12
N GLU A 49 5.66 -6.51 1.42
CA GLU A 49 4.39 -7.09 1.90
C GLU A 49 3.18 -6.24 1.50
N TYR A 50 3.29 -4.91 1.59
CA TYR A 50 2.25 -4.00 1.12
C TYR A 50 2.04 -4.11 -0.39
N TRP A 51 3.10 -4.11 -1.20
CA TRP A 51 2.95 -4.25 -2.66
C TRP A 51 2.25 -5.55 -3.04
N ARG A 52 2.62 -6.67 -2.40
CA ARG A 52 1.92 -7.95 -2.57
C ARG A 52 0.44 -7.88 -2.22
N TRP A 53 0.08 -7.18 -1.14
CA TRP A 53 -1.33 -6.96 -0.79
C TRP A 53 -2.01 -6.03 -1.79
N ARG A 54 -1.31 -5.00 -2.27
CA ARG A 54 -1.82 -4.01 -3.21
C ARG A 54 -2.17 -4.62 -4.57
N HIS A 55 -1.42 -5.63 -5.00
CA HIS A 55 -1.76 -6.43 -6.19
C HIS A 55 -3.04 -7.25 -6.01
N GLN A 56 -3.39 -7.63 -4.78
CA GLN A 56 -4.63 -8.34 -4.47
C GLN A 56 -5.81 -7.40 -4.21
N HIS A 57 -5.52 -6.13 -3.88
CA HIS A 57 -6.51 -5.10 -3.57
C HIS A 57 -6.35 -3.92 -4.54
N PRO A 58 -6.91 -4.04 -5.77
CA PRO A 58 -6.95 -2.93 -6.70
C PRO A 58 -7.81 -1.79 -6.16
N ASP A 59 -7.67 -0.58 -6.71
CA ASP A 59 -8.43 0.60 -6.27
C ASP A 59 -9.94 0.36 -6.30
N SER A 60 -10.43 -0.42 -7.25
CA SER A 60 -11.86 -0.77 -7.34
C SER A 60 -12.38 -1.56 -6.13
N VAL A 61 -11.50 -2.25 -5.39
CA VAL A 61 -11.85 -3.00 -4.18
C VAL A 61 -11.67 -2.13 -2.94
N ILE A 62 -10.62 -1.30 -2.91
CA ILE A 62 -10.32 -0.41 -1.77
C ILE A 62 -11.27 0.79 -1.72
N PHE A 63 -11.50 1.39 -2.88
CA PHE A 63 -12.37 2.54 -3.13
C PHE A 63 -13.55 2.08 -3.97
N HIS A 64 -14.22 0.99 -3.59
CA HIS A 64 -15.48 0.59 -4.22
C HIS A 64 -16.47 1.75 -4.10
N ASP A 65 -16.41 2.65 -5.07
CA ASP A 65 -17.27 3.79 -5.27
C ASP A 65 -18.54 3.18 -5.87
N GLU A 66 -19.52 2.94 -5.00
CA GLU A 66 -20.88 2.66 -5.44
C GLU A 66 -21.31 3.82 -6.33
N ARG A 67 -21.43 3.53 -7.62
CA ARG A 67 -21.86 4.47 -8.65
C ARG A 67 -23.37 4.51 -8.74
#